data_AF-A0A645GE62-F1
#
_entry.id   AF-A0A645GE62-F1
#
_cell.length_a   1.000
_cell.length_b   1.000
_cell.length_c   1.000
_cell.angle_alpha   90.00
_cell.angle_beta   90.00
_cell.angle_gamma   90.00
#
_symmetry.space_group_name_H-M   'P 1'
#
loop_
_entity.id
_entity.type
_entity.pdbx_description
1 polymer ?
#
loop_
_entity_poly.entity_id
_entity_poly.type
_entity_poly.pdbx_seq_one_letter_code
_entity_poly.pdbx_strand_id
1 'polypeptide(L)'
;MNSWRSVYLGVPEFTVDLVRSLAQLGGAHVWTDADNVVVRPGNGHLLIHSGHDDTVKIILPQPAAAVIDVATGEAVARQSAIVMLPIGKNRTRLLRIQ
;
A
#
# COMPACT_ATOMS: atom_id res chain seq x y z
N MET A 1 12.27 5.18 23.32
CA MET A 1 13.46 5.88 22.80
C MET A 1 13.00 6.94 21.80
N ASN A 2 13.41 8.20 21.99
CA ASN A 2 13.06 9.35 21.14
C ASN A 2 13.69 9.23 19.75
N SER A 3 13.00 8.63 18.78
CA SER A 3 13.42 8.66 17.36
C SER A 3 12.61 9.67 16.55
N TRP A 4 12.32 10.84 17.13
CA TRP A 4 11.68 11.91 16.38
C TRP A 4 12.64 12.48 15.34
N ARG A 5 12.13 12.69 14.12
CA ARG A 5 12.85 13.29 13.00
C ARG A 5 12.06 14.48 12.50
N SER A 6 12.73 15.60 12.25
CA SER A 6 12.15 16.78 11.64
C SER A 6 12.79 17.00 10.27
N VAL A 7 11.98 17.34 9.26
CA VAL A 7 12.46 17.62 7.91
C VAL A 7 12.03 19.02 7.53
N TYR A 8 12.99 19.87 7.17
CA TYR A 8 12.74 21.20 6.61
C TYR A 8 12.68 21.11 5.08
N LEU A 9 11.71 21.79 4.49
CA LEU A 9 11.54 21.86 3.04
C LEU A 9 11.64 23.31 2.60
N GLY A 10 12.73 23.65 1.92
CA GLY A 10 12.95 24.98 1.34
C GLY A 10 12.38 25.14 -0.07
N VAL A 11 11.62 24.16 -0.55
CA VAL A 11 10.99 24.17 -1.88
C VAL A 11 9.56 24.69 -1.78
N PRO A 12 9.06 25.42 -2.80
CA PRO A 12 7.73 26.03 -2.74
C PRO A 12 6.59 25.02 -2.93
N GLU A 13 6.86 23.83 -3.48
CA GLU A 13 5.83 22.85 -3.84
C GLU A 13 6.07 21.49 -3.17
N PHE A 14 4.98 20.91 -2.67
CA PHE A 14 4.95 19.59 -2.06
C PHE A 14 4.40 18.60 -3.07
N THR A 15 5.29 17.89 -3.75
CA THR A 15 4.88 16.82 -4.66
C THR A 15 4.35 15.62 -3.88
N VAL A 16 3.49 14.82 -4.53
CA VAL A 16 2.98 13.58 -3.94
C VAL A 16 4.12 12.64 -3.56
N ASP A 17 5.16 12.55 -4.39
CA ASP A 17 6.33 11.70 -4.13
C ASP A 17 7.14 12.17 -2.92
N LEU A 18 7.24 13.48 -2.68
CA LEU A 18 7.86 14.00 -1.47
C LEU A 18 7.07 13.59 -0.22
N VAL A 19 5.74 13.71 -0.26
CA VAL A 19 4.87 13.29 0.85
C VAL A 19 4.98 11.78 1.09
N ARG A 20 4.97 10.96 0.04
CA ARG A 20 5.19 9.50 0.11
C ARG A 20 6.54 9.18 0.76
N SER A 21 7.61 9.87 0.34
CA SER A 21 8.96 9.67 0.87
C SER A 21 9.06 10.04 2.35
N LEU A 22 8.43 11.15 2.77
CA LEU A 22 8.37 11.55 4.18
C LEU A 22 7.57 10.56 5.03
N ALA A 23 6.47 10.03 4.50
CA ALA A 23 5.69 8.99 5.18
C ALA A 23 6.53 7.72 5.37
N GLN A 24 7.25 7.27 4.34
CA GLN A 24 8.18 6.14 4.44
C GLN A 24 9.29 6.40 5.46
N LEU A 25 9.89 7.60 5.45
CA LEU A 25 10.90 8.01 6.43
C LEU A 25 10.36 7.97 7.87
N GLY A 26 9.07 8.31 8.04
CA GLY A 26 8.34 8.24 9.29
C GLY A 26 7.87 6.84 9.71
N GLY A 27 8.13 5.81 8.89
CA GLY A 27 7.76 4.42 9.19
C GLY A 27 6.43 3.97 8.58
N ALA A 28 5.91 4.62 7.53
CA ALA A 28 4.81 4.05 6.75
C ALA A 28 5.29 2.79 6.03
N HIS A 29 4.74 1.64 6.41
CA HIS A 29 5.24 0.34 5.98
C HIS A 29 4.42 -0.33 4.87
N VAL A 30 3.18 0.13 4.65
CA VAL A 30 2.31 -0.35 3.57
C VAL A 30 2.05 0.80 2.61
N TRP A 31 2.46 0.64 1.36
CA TRP A 31 2.32 1.70 0.36
C TRP A 31 2.24 1.13 -1.07
N THR A 32 1.84 1.99 -2.00
CA THR A 32 1.82 1.78 -3.45
C THR A 32 2.34 3.04 -4.14
N ASP A 33 3.01 2.87 -5.28
CA ASP A 33 3.40 3.95 -6.20
C ASP A 33 2.29 4.32 -7.18
N ALA A 34 1.21 3.53 -7.25
CA ALA A 34 0.07 3.80 -8.13
C ALA A 34 -0.68 5.09 -7.75
N ASP A 35 -1.01 5.88 -8.76
CA ASP A 35 -1.88 7.04 -8.64
C ASP A 35 -3.35 6.63 -8.70
N ASN A 36 -4.24 7.46 -8.14
CA ASN A 36 -5.70 7.20 -8.11
C ASN A 36 -6.11 5.87 -7.45
N VAL A 37 -5.27 5.38 -6.52
CA VAL A 37 -5.52 4.18 -5.72
C VAL A 37 -5.56 4.56 -4.25
N VAL A 38 -6.57 4.06 -3.54
CA VAL A 38 -6.66 4.16 -2.09
C VAL A 38 -6.28 2.83 -1.49
N VAL A 39 -5.24 2.82 -0.64
CA VAL A 39 -4.84 1.67 0.18
C VAL A 39 -5.10 2.00 1.63
N ARG A 40 -5.93 1.20 2.30
CA ARG A 40 -6.25 1.34 3.73
C ARG A 40 -5.90 0.07 4.50
N PRO A 41 -4.83 0.08 5.31
CA PRO A 41 -4.53 -1.03 6.20
C PRO A 41 -5.39 -1.00 7.48
N GLY A 42 -5.70 -2.17 8.03
CA GLY A 42 -6.33 -2.31 9.35
C GLY A 42 -6.58 -3.75 9.77
N ASN A 43 -6.26 -4.11 11.02
CA ASN A 43 -6.54 -5.43 11.62
C ASN A 43 -6.13 -6.63 10.75
N GLY A 44 -4.92 -6.60 10.16
CA GLY A 44 -4.43 -7.66 9.27
C GLY A 44 -5.08 -7.70 7.89
N HIS A 45 -5.82 -6.66 7.51
CA HIS A 45 -6.47 -6.54 6.21
C HIS A 45 -5.99 -5.29 5.46
N LEU A 46 -6.11 -5.35 4.13
CA LEU A 46 -5.92 -4.23 3.22
C LEU A 46 -7.19 -4.04 2.40
N LEU A 47 -7.77 -2.85 2.46
CA LEU A 47 -8.77 -2.41 1.49
C LEU A 47 -8.04 -1.65 0.38
N ILE A 48 -8.26 -2.06 -0.86
CA ILE A 48 -7.73 -1.39 -2.05
C ILE A 48 -8.88 -0.97 -2.93
N HIS A 49 -8.94 0.31 -3.27
CA HIS A 49 -9.90 0.84 -4.23
C HIS A 49 -9.14 1.52 -5.38
N SER A 50 -9.54 1.22 -6.61
CA SER A 50 -8.96 1.85 -7.80
C SER A 50 -10.03 2.59 -8.60
N GLY A 51 -9.71 3.83 -9.00
CA GLY A 51 -10.53 4.61 -9.94
C GLY A 51 -10.32 4.24 -11.42
N HIS A 52 -9.38 3.33 -11.72
CA HIS A 52 -8.98 2.95 -13.09
C HIS A 52 -8.71 1.45 -13.22
N ASP A 53 -8.70 0.92 -14.44
CA ASP A 53 -8.27 -0.46 -14.71
C ASP A 53 -6.74 -0.51 -14.66
N ASP A 54 -6.18 -1.16 -13.63
CA ASP A 54 -4.73 -1.26 -13.45
C ASP A 54 -4.30 -2.47 -12.61
N THR A 55 -3.02 -2.81 -12.63
CA THR A 55 -2.39 -3.72 -11.67
C THR A 55 -1.66 -2.91 -10.61
N VAL A 56 -2.20 -2.91 -9.39
CA VAL A 56 -1.61 -2.16 -8.27
C VAL A 56 -0.51 -2.98 -7.63
N LYS A 57 0.69 -2.39 -7.53
CA LYS A 57 1.80 -2.95 -6.76
C LYS A 57 1.71 -2.48 -5.30
N ILE A 58 1.51 -3.41 -4.39
CA ILE A 58 1.44 -3.13 -2.95
C ILE A 58 2.71 -3.70 -2.31
N ILE A 59 3.39 -2.87 -1.52
CA ILE A 59 4.58 -3.26 -0.77
C ILE A 59 4.20 -3.39 0.71
N LEU A 60 4.54 -4.52 1.30
CA LEU A 60 4.33 -4.87 2.71
C LEU A 60 5.63 -4.66 3.52
N PRO A 61 5.56 -4.44 4.84
CA PRO A 61 6.74 -4.30 5.71
C PRO A 61 7.70 -5.49 5.64
N GLN A 62 7.13 -6.69 5.48
CA GLN A 62 7.83 -7.96 5.51
C GLN A 62 7.08 -8.97 4.64
N PRO A 63 7.73 -10.06 4.20
CA PRO A 63 7.05 -11.10 3.46
C PRO A 63 5.88 -11.69 4.26
N ALA A 64 4.69 -11.68 3.67
CA ALA A 64 3.53 -12.36 4.21
C ALA A 64 3.58 -13.84 3.81
N ALA A 65 3.13 -14.75 4.68
CA ALA A 65 3.00 -16.16 4.36
C ALA A 65 2.00 -16.34 3.20
N ALA A 66 0.87 -15.63 3.30
CA ALA A 66 -0.08 -15.49 2.21
C ALA A 66 -0.82 -14.15 2.27
N VAL A 67 -1.23 -13.66 1.10
CA VAL A 67 -2.20 -12.58 0.99
C VAL A 67 -3.41 -13.15 0.26
N ILE A 68 -4.55 -13.14 0.93
CA ILE A 68 -5.77 -13.81 0.48
C ILE A 68 -6.80 -12.76 0.10
N ASP A 69 -7.40 -12.90 -1.08
CA ASP A 69 -8.59 -12.14 -1.43
C ASP A 69 -9.79 -12.65 -0.63
N VAL A 70 -10.44 -11.77 0.12
CA VAL A 70 -11.52 -12.17 1.04
C VAL A 70 -12.79 -12.59 0.29
N ALA A 71 -13.03 -12.04 -0.90
CA ALA A 71 -14.24 -12.34 -1.68
C ALA A 71 -14.15 -13.71 -2.37
N THR A 72 -12.95 -14.10 -2.83
CA THR A 72 -12.74 -15.36 -3.57
C THR A 72 -12.11 -16.47 -2.74
N GLY A 73 -11.41 -16.12 -1.65
CA GLY A 73 -10.59 -17.05 -0.87
C GLY A 73 -9.25 -17.41 -1.52
N GLU A 74 -8.95 -16.87 -2.70
CA GLU A 74 -7.73 -17.17 -3.43
C GLU A 74 -6.51 -16.43 -2.87
N ALA A 75 -5.35 -17.10 -2.91
CA ALA A 75 -4.09 -16.47 -2.57
C ALA A 75 -3.59 -15.62 -3.75
N VAL A 76 -3.55 -14.30 -3.57
CA VAL A 76 -3.01 -13.36 -4.57
C VAL A 76 -1.49 -13.22 -4.48
N ALA A 77 -0.90 -13.58 -3.34
CA ALA A 77 0.55 -13.68 -3.16
C ALA A 77 0.88 -14.71 -2.07
N ARG A 78 2.07 -15.32 -2.15
CA ARG A 78 2.62 -16.23 -1.14
C ARG A 78 4.08 -15.92 -0.90
N GLN A 79 4.51 -15.99 0.36
CA GLN A 79 5.91 -15.79 0.79
C GLN A 79 6.55 -14.53 0.17
N SER A 80 5.79 -13.43 0.09
CA SER A 80 6.19 -12.23 -0.65
C SER A 80 5.84 -10.97 0.12
N ALA A 81 6.71 -9.97 0.04
CA ALA A 81 6.44 -8.62 0.51
C ALA A 81 5.81 -7.74 -0.59
N ILE A 82 5.76 -8.23 -1.83
CA ILE A 82 5.19 -7.52 -2.98
C ILE A 82 3.93 -8.27 -3.43
N VAL A 83 2.83 -7.54 -3.56
CA VAL A 83 1.57 -8.04 -4.09
C VAL A 83 1.26 -7.29 -5.38
N MET A 84 1.16 -8.02 -6.49
CA MET A 84 0.67 -7.47 -7.77
C MET A 84 -0.82 -7.78 -7.85
N LEU A 85 -1.67 -6.76 -7.73
CA LEU A 85 -3.11 -6.94 -7.64
C LEU A 85 -3.81 -6.35 -8.87
N PRO A 86 -4.26 -7.18 -9.82
CA PRO A 86 -5.14 -6.73 -10.89
C PRO A 86 -6.44 -6.20 -10.28
N ILE A 87 -6.83 -4.96 -10.56
CA ILE A 87 -8.07 -4.38 -10.07
C ILE A 87 -8.70 -3.54 -11.19
N GLY A 88 -9.99 -3.78 -11.42
CA GLY A 88 -10.73 -3.04 -12.44
C GLY A 88 -11.08 -1.62 -11.99
N LYS A 89 -11.49 -0.80 -12.95
CA LYS A 89 -12.00 0.55 -12.76
C LYS A 89 -13.18 0.58 -11.79
N ASN A 90 -13.11 1.49 -10.83
CA ASN A 90 -14.11 1.68 -9.77
C ASN A 90 -14.39 0.40 -8.96
N ARG A 91 -13.40 -0.48 -8.81
CA ARG A 91 -13.51 -1.69 -8.01
C ARG A 91 -12.81 -1.54 -6.67
N THR A 92 -13.32 -2.29 -5.70
CA THR A 92 -12.73 -2.44 -4.37
C THR A 92 -12.38 -3.90 -4.16
N ARG A 93 -11.19 -4.16 -3.64
CA ARG A 93 -10.69 -5.48 -3.23
C ARG A 93 -10.39 -5.42 -1.73
N LEU A 94 -10.76 -6.49 -1.03
CA LEU A 94 -10.41 -6.66 0.38
C LEU A 94 -9.46 -7.86 0.48
N LEU A 95 -8.27 -7.61 1.01
CA LEU A 95 -7.24 -8.62 1.19
C LEU A 95 -7.02 -8.88 2.67
N ARG A 96 -6.79 -10.14 3.04
CA ARG A 96 -6.33 -10.56 4.37
C ARG A 96 -4.86 -10.96 4.27
N ILE A 97 -4.03 -10.41 5.15
CA ILE A 97 -2.61 -10.74 5.28
C ILE A 97 -2.47 -11.85 6.33
N GLN A 98 -1.67 -12.87 6.02
CA GLN A 98 -1.34 -13.99 6.92
C GLN A 98 0.16 -14.12 7.11
#